data_AF-A0A923WH31-F1
#
_entry.id   AF-A0A923WH31-F1
#
_cell.length_a   1.000
_cell.length_b   1.000
_cell.length_c   1.000
_cell.angle_alpha   90.00
_cell.angle_beta   90.00
_cell.angle_gamma   90.00
#
_symmetry.space_group_name_H-M   'P 1'
#
loop_
_entity.id
_entity.type
_entity.pdbx_description
1 polymer ?
#
loop_
_entity_poly.entity_id
_entity_poly.type
_entity_poly.pdbx_seq_one_letter_code
_entity_poly.pdbx_strand_id
1 'polypeptide(L)'
;GDMVHVTSRRGSQIFPAQASDEMRAGQAFVGMHWGEEYVSGRGHEGAGSHGVNALTSPALDPSSKQPELKHAAIKILKAELPWRFVVFGWVAPDQVLRLQTALRPYLRQFAYGSCTLFGRDRVGVFFRAADDYPAAPELVAQIESLFGIAGAGVLRYDDRRRGNARHILVESGMLAALSLAGDVAAERWLKPYLESEQSVAALGRLLLSPASTAPQGFTARGRIICNCFNVAESEIATTLDALDGPPEAQLAALQGRLKCGTNCGSCVPELKKIILAQRPVLQASD
;
A
#
# COMPACT_ATOMS: atom_id res chain seq x y z
N GLY A 1 9.46 4.29 1.31
CA GLY A 1 8.34 5.11 0.81
C GLY A 1 8.79 6.06 -0.28
N ASP A 2 10.06 6.47 -0.27
CA ASP A 2 10.69 7.26 -1.33
C ASP A 2 10.48 6.65 -2.72
N MET A 3 10.29 7.51 -3.71
CA MET A 3 10.22 7.08 -5.09
C MET A 3 11.63 6.88 -5.63
N VAL A 4 11.82 5.82 -6.40
CA VAL A 4 13.10 5.51 -7.04
C VAL A 4 12.89 5.21 -8.52
N HIS A 5 13.78 5.75 -9.36
CA HIS A 5 13.97 5.28 -10.71
C HIS A 5 14.69 3.93 -10.65
N VAL A 6 14.04 2.90 -11.18
CA VAL A 6 14.68 1.61 -11.45
C VAL A 6 14.88 1.54 -12.95
N THR A 7 16.12 1.43 -13.39
CA THR A 7 16.48 1.48 -14.81
C THR A 7 17.29 0.26 -15.18
N SER A 8 16.91 -0.45 -16.24
CA SER A 8 17.71 -1.48 -16.88
C SER A 8 18.17 -1.02 -18.26
N ARG A 9 18.85 -1.89 -19.02
CA ARG A 9 19.19 -1.62 -20.42
C ARG A 9 17.97 -1.41 -21.32
N ARG A 10 16.78 -1.89 -20.93
CA ARG A 10 15.56 -1.83 -21.75
C ARG A 10 14.67 -0.63 -21.47
N GLY A 11 14.73 -0.09 -20.27
CA GLY A 11 13.85 1.00 -19.90
C GLY A 11 13.96 1.37 -18.43
N SER A 12 13.07 2.25 -18.02
CA SER A 12 12.98 2.75 -16.65
C SER A 12 11.54 2.65 -16.17
N GLN A 13 11.38 2.41 -14.87
CA GLN A 13 10.11 2.46 -14.17
C GLN A 13 10.35 3.04 -12.78
N ILE A 14 9.42 3.87 -12.33
CA ILE A 14 9.43 4.43 -10.99
C ILE A 14 8.67 3.51 -10.04
N PHE A 15 9.23 3.24 -8.87
CA PHE A 15 8.59 2.46 -7.81
C PHE A 15 8.78 3.11 -6.43
N PRO A 16 7.88 2.88 -5.48
CA PRO A 16 8.15 3.18 -4.08
C PRO A 16 9.14 2.15 -3.52
N ALA A 17 10.22 2.62 -2.90
CA ALA A 17 11.19 1.76 -2.24
C ALA A 17 10.69 1.31 -0.85
N GLN A 18 10.88 0.04 -0.52
CA GLN A 18 10.65 -0.51 0.81
C GLN A 18 11.93 -1.17 1.30
N ALA A 19 12.44 -0.73 2.44
CA ALA A 19 13.57 -1.38 3.10
C ALA A 19 13.13 -2.72 3.68
N SER A 20 14.01 -3.72 3.58
CA SER A 20 13.79 -5.05 4.15
C SER A 20 15.12 -5.72 4.42
N ASP A 21 15.28 -6.26 5.63
CA ASP A 21 16.46 -7.05 6.01
C ASP A 21 16.44 -8.47 5.41
N GLU A 22 15.35 -8.84 4.74
CA GLU A 22 15.25 -10.10 4.01
C GLU A 22 16.00 -10.07 2.67
N MET A 23 16.37 -8.87 2.20
CA MET A 23 17.08 -8.67 0.93
C MET A 23 18.59 -8.56 1.16
N ARG A 24 19.36 -9.30 0.37
CA ARG A 24 20.82 -9.20 0.40
C ARG A 24 21.29 -7.89 -0.22
N ALA A 25 22.45 -7.42 0.23
CA ALA A 25 23.11 -6.27 -0.37
C ALA A 25 23.30 -6.45 -1.89
N GLY A 26 23.00 -5.41 -2.67
CA GLY A 26 23.08 -5.43 -4.13
C GLY A 26 21.90 -6.09 -4.84
N GLN A 27 20.86 -6.52 -4.12
CA GLN A 27 19.65 -7.10 -4.68
C GLN A 27 18.42 -6.22 -4.43
N ALA A 28 17.45 -6.32 -5.34
CA ALA A 28 16.12 -5.73 -5.18
C ALA A 28 15.08 -6.74 -5.69
N PHE A 29 13.87 -6.67 -5.13
CA PHE A 29 12.77 -7.54 -5.49
C PHE A 29 11.53 -6.73 -5.88
N VAL A 30 10.90 -7.09 -7.00
CA VAL A 30 9.61 -6.58 -7.44
C VAL A 30 8.80 -7.76 -7.97
N GLY A 31 7.52 -7.86 -7.58
CA GLY A 31 6.63 -8.92 -8.07
C GLY A 31 6.42 -8.85 -9.59
N MET A 32 6.46 -9.99 -10.28
CA MET A 32 6.28 -10.04 -11.75
C MET A 32 4.87 -9.63 -12.24
N HIS A 33 3.87 -9.60 -11.35
CA HIS A 33 2.47 -9.30 -11.68
C HIS A 33 2.17 -7.79 -11.79
N TRP A 34 3.16 -6.93 -11.55
CA TRP A 34 3.01 -5.48 -11.64
C TRP A 34 3.19 -4.99 -13.09
N GLY A 35 2.21 -5.30 -13.94
CA GLY A 35 2.12 -4.76 -15.32
C GLY A 35 1.53 -3.35 -15.39
N GLU A 36 1.45 -2.79 -16.61
CA GLU A 36 0.95 -1.42 -16.86
C GLU A 36 -0.48 -1.17 -16.40
N GLU A 37 -1.27 -2.22 -16.23
CA GLU A 37 -2.62 -2.16 -15.67
C GLU A 37 -2.66 -1.76 -14.19
N TYR A 38 -1.57 -2.02 -13.46
CA TYR A 38 -1.48 -1.84 -12.00
C TYR A 38 -0.44 -0.80 -11.59
N VAL A 39 0.66 -0.69 -12.34
CA VAL A 39 1.73 0.30 -12.15
C VAL A 39 2.15 0.82 -13.52
N SER A 40 2.06 2.14 -13.69
CA SER A 40 2.54 2.82 -14.89
C SER A 40 3.04 4.21 -14.53
N GLY A 41 3.12 5.09 -15.50
CA GLY A 41 3.59 6.46 -15.41
C GLY A 41 3.77 7.05 -16.81
N ARG A 42 4.12 8.33 -16.88
CA ARG A 42 4.53 8.98 -18.13
C ARG A 42 5.77 8.25 -18.67
N GLY A 43 5.59 7.59 -19.81
CA GLY A 43 6.67 6.98 -20.56
C GLY A 43 7.38 7.99 -21.45
N HIS A 44 8.51 7.58 -22.04
CA HIS A 44 9.14 8.32 -23.13
C HIS A 44 8.15 8.44 -24.31
N GLU A 45 8.05 9.62 -24.94
CA GLU A 45 7.17 9.88 -26.09
C GLU A 45 5.67 9.56 -25.87
N GLY A 46 5.20 9.56 -24.61
CA GLY A 46 3.78 9.42 -24.28
C GLY A 46 3.22 7.98 -24.33
N ALA A 47 4.05 6.97 -24.60
CA ALA A 47 3.62 5.56 -24.67
C ALA A 47 3.24 4.93 -23.32
N GLY A 48 3.46 5.65 -22.21
CA GLY A 48 3.33 5.10 -20.84
C GLY A 48 4.47 4.14 -20.48
N SER A 49 4.53 3.69 -19.24
CA SER A 49 5.50 2.69 -18.79
C SER A 49 4.87 1.31 -18.61
N HIS A 50 5.62 0.26 -18.90
CA HIS A 50 5.13 -1.14 -18.95
C HIS A 50 5.27 -1.90 -17.62
N GLY A 51 5.21 -1.18 -16.50
CA GLY A 51 5.41 -1.74 -15.17
C GLY A 51 6.76 -2.47 -15.03
N VAL A 52 6.77 -3.60 -14.33
CA VAL A 52 7.99 -4.38 -14.07
C VAL A 52 8.61 -4.95 -15.36
N ASN A 53 7.81 -5.23 -16.39
CA ASN A 53 8.29 -5.80 -17.65
C ASN A 53 9.10 -4.80 -18.50
N ALA A 54 9.06 -3.50 -18.16
CA ALA A 54 9.97 -2.51 -18.73
C ALA A 54 11.44 -2.78 -18.36
N LEU A 55 11.68 -3.53 -17.27
CA LEU A 55 13.01 -3.76 -16.72
C LEU A 55 13.62 -5.11 -17.10
N THR A 56 12.79 -6.10 -17.45
CA THR A 56 13.19 -7.51 -17.64
C THR A 56 13.91 -7.76 -18.96
N SER A 57 14.44 -8.97 -19.17
CA SER A 57 15.10 -9.37 -20.41
C SER A 57 14.10 -9.97 -21.41
N PRO A 58 14.24 -9.72 -22.73
CA PRO A 58 13.45 -10.40 -23.76
C PRO A 58 14.10 -11.72 -24.18
N ALA A 59 15.23 -12.10 -23.56
CA ALA A 59 15.93 -13.33 -23.87
C ALA A 59 15.03 -14.54 -23.59
N LEU A 60 15.07 -15.50 -24.51
CA LEU A 60 14.39 -16.79 -24.39
C LEU A 60 15.44 -17.89 -24.30
N ASP A 61 15.16 -18.91 -23.49
CA ASP A 61 15.93 -20.14 -23.51
C ASP A 61 15.87 -20.78 -24.91
N PRO A 62 17.01 -21.10 -25.55
CA PRO A 62 17.03 -21.61 -26.94
C PRO A 62 16.23 -22.90 -27.14
N SER A 63 16.11 -23.73 -26.11
CA SER A 63 15.42 -25.02 -26.16
C SER A 63 13.93 -24.89 -25.85
N SER A 64 13.61 -24.48 -24.62
CA SER A 64 12.24 -24.42 -24.09
C SER A 64 11.44 -23.19 -24.52
N LYS A 65 12.13 -22.17 -25.05
CA LYS A 65 11.56 -20.84 -25.37
C LYS A 65 10.98 -20.11 -24.16
N GLN A 66 11.31 -20.51 -22.93
CA GLN A 66 10.89 -19.79 -21.73
C GLN A 66 11.65 -18.45 -21.59
N PRO A 67 10.97 -17.37 -21.15
CA PRO A 67 11.59 -16.06 -21.01
C PRO A 67 12.45 -15.92 -19.73
N GLU A 68 13.53 -15.14 -19.82
CA GLU A 68 14.37 -14.76 -18.69
C GLU A 68 13.73 -13.61 -17.88
N LEU A 69 12.78 -13.97 -17.02
CA LEU A 69 12.04 -13.03 -16.17
C LEU A 69 12.55 -12.98 -14.72
N LYS A 70 13.53 -13.81 -14.36
CA LYS A 70 13.96 -13.97 -12.96
C LYS A 70 15.11 -13.05 -12.59
N HIS A 71 15.86 -12.56 -13.56
CA HIS A 71 17.00 -11.69 -13.32
C HIS A 71 17.12 -10.55 -14.34
N ALA A 72 17.34 -9.33 -13.83
CA ALA A 72 17.68 -8.17 -14.65
C ALA A 72 18.71 -7.29 -13.92
N ALA A 73 19.77 -6.90 -14.64
CA ALA A 73 20.70 -5.90 -14.13
C ALA A 73 20.04 -4.52 -14.14
N ILE A 74 20.01 -3.86 -12.99
CA ILE A 74 19.32 -2.59 -12.78
C ILE A 74 20.22 -1.57 -12.07
N LYS A 75 19.90 -0.30 -12.26
CA LYS A 75 20.39 0.84 -11.50
C LYS A 75 19.21 1.46 -10.76
N ILE A 76 19.41 1.77 -9.47
CA ILE A 76 18.41 2.44 -8.64
C ILE A 76 18.92 3.84 -8.29
N LEU A 77 18.11 4.86 -8.55
CA LEU A 77 18.37 6.25 -8.15
C LEU A 77 17.12 6.83 -7.50
N LYS A 78 17.29 7.79 -6.59
CA LYS A 78 16.16 8.55 -6.04
C LYS A 78 15.43 9.29 -7.17
N ALA A 79 14.09 9.26 -7.13
CA ALA A 79 13.22 10.06 -7.98
C ALA A 79 12.66 11.23 -7.15
N GLU A 80 12.96 12.45 -7.55
CA GLU A 80 12.46 13.67 -6.89
C GLU A 80 11.03 13.96 -7.33
N LEU A 81 10.07 13.27 -6.70
CA LEU A 81 8.63 13.44 -6.90
C LEU A 81 7.99 13.94 -5.61
N PRO A 82 8.14 15.25 -5.29
CA PRO A 82 7.72 15.82 -4.01
C PRO A 82 6.20 15.89 -3.88
N TRP A 83 5.45 15.95 -4.99
CA TRP A 83 4.00 15.97 -4.95
C TRP A 83 3.46 14.54 -5.04
N ARG A 84 2.56 14.19 -4.13
CA ARG A 84 1.93 12.87 -4.07
C ARG A 84 0.43 13.00 -4.09
N PHE A 85 -0.22 11.98 -4.62
CA PHE A 85 -1.67 11.92 -4.67
C PHE A 85 -2.13 10.51 -4.36
N VAL A 86 -3.08 10.38 -3.44
CA VAL A 86 -3.68 9.11 -3.07
C VAL A 86 -5.18 9.29 -2.99
N VAL A 87 -5.92 8.36 -3.59
CA VAL A 87 -7.38 8.30 -3.45
C VAL A 87 -7.81 6.85 -3.32
N PHE A 88 -8.62 6.58 -2.32
CA PHE A 88 -9.11 5.23 -2.04
C PHE A 88 -10.49 5.28 -1.40
N GLY A 89 -11.27 4.23 -1.62
CA GLY A 89 -12.59 4.12 -1.05
C GLY A 89 -13.19 2.75 -1.25
N TRP A 90 -14.26 2.49 -0.52
CA TRP A 90 -15.09 1.30 -0.70
C TRP A 90 -15.92 1.41 -1.97
N VAL A 91 -16.12 0.28 -2.65
CA VAL A 91 -16.83 0.21 -3.92
C VAL A 91 -17.77 -0.97 -3.89
N ALA A 92 -18.93 -0.83 -4.52
CA ALA A 92 -19.83 -1.97 -4.73
C ALA A 92 -19.08 -3.09 -5.50
N PRO A 93 -19.16 -4.37 -5.09
CA PRO A 93 -18.37 -5.44 -5.70
C PRO A 93 -18.53 -5.58 -7.22
N ASP A 94 -19.70 -5.25 -7.77
CA ASP A 94 -19.99 -5.28 -9.21
C ASP A 94 -19.41 -4.09 -9.99
N GLN A 95 -18.96 -3.04 -9.29
CA GLN A 95 -18.38 -1.82 -9.88
C GLN A 95 -16.85 -1.77 -9.76
N VAL A 96 -16.24 -2.62 -8.92
CA VAL A 96 -14.81 -2.55 -8.59
C VAL A 96 -13.90 -2.60 -9.83
N LEU A 97 -14.16 -3.53 -10.75
CA LEU A 97 -13.36 -3.68 -11.97
C LEU A 97 -13.62 -2.54 -12.96
N ARG A 98 -14.84 -1.97 -12.97
CA ARG A 98 -15.17 -0.82 -13.81
C ARG A 98 -14.40 0.41 -13.34
N LEU A 99 -14.42 0.67 -12.03
CA LEU A 99 -13.66 1.78 -11.44
C LEU A 99 -12.15 1.60 -11.67
N GLN A 100 -11.60 0.42 -11.39
CA GLN A 100 -10.19 0.15 -11.63
C GLN A 100 -9.81 0.38 -13.10
N THR A 101 -10.63 -0.11 -14.04
CA THR A 101 -10.39 0.08 -15.48
C THR A 101 -10.47 1.55 -15.89
N ALA A 102 -11.45 2.30 -15.36
CA ALA A 102 -11.60 3.73 -15.61
C ALA A 102 -10.43 4.57 -15.09
N LEU A 103 -9.74 4.10 -14.05
CA LEU A 103 -8.56 4.76 -13.47
C LEU A 103 -7.27 4.51 -14.26
N ARG A 104 -7.16 3.42 -15.04
CA ARG A 104 -5.92 3.04 -15.74
C ARG A 104 -5.35 4.13 -16.67
N PRO A 105 -6.17 4.84 -17.48
CA PRO A 105 -5.65 5.92 -18.34
C PRO A 105 -4.98 7.06 -17.55
N TYR A 106 -5.45 7.32 -16.32
CA TYR A 106 -4.90 8.36 -15.46
C TYR A 106 -3.49 8.03 -14.95
N LEU A 107 -3.12 6.74 -14.86
CA LEU A 107 -1.77 6.34 -14.42
C LEU A 107 -0.68 6.98 -15.29
N ARG A 108 -0.96 7.12 -16.59
CA ARG A 108 -0.02 7.69 -17.58
C ARG A 108 0.03 9.22 -17.57
N GLN A 109 -0.79 9.89 -16.74
CA GLN A 109 -0.76 11.34 -16.61
C GLN A 109 0.23 11.82 -15.53
N PHE A 110 0.74 10.92 -14.70
CA PHE A 110 1.69 11.20 -13.62
C PHE A 110 3.06 10.58 -13.90
N ALA A 111 4.14 11.08 -13.30
CA ALA A 111 5.45 10.42 -13.40
C ALA A 111 5.42 8.98 -12.85
N TYR A 112 4.63 8.74 -11.81
CA TYR A 112 4.30 7.42 -11.29
C TYR A 112 2.80 7.32 -11.01
N GLY A 113 2.20 6.19 -11.37
CA GLY A 113 0.84 5.83 -11.01
C GLY A 113 0.74 4.36 -10.60
N SER A 114 -0.10 4.05 -9.62
CA SER A 114 -0.55 2.68 -9.34
C SER A 114 -2.04 2.61 -9.04
N CYS A 115 -2.69 1.50 -9.40
CA CYS A 115 -4.10 1.23 -9.09
C CYS A 115 -4.27 -0.21 -8.62
N THR A 116 -4.62 -0.38 -7.35
CA THR A 116 -4.73 -1.68 -6.67
C THR A 116 -6.11 -1.86 -6.04
N LEU A 117 -6.48 -3.10 -5.76
CA LEU A 117 -7.64 -3.41 -4.93
C LEU A 117 -7.19 -3.62 -3.48
N PHE A 118 -8.09 -3.37 -2.52
CA PHE A 118 -7.87 -3.67 -1.11
C PHE A 118 -9.15 -4.19 -0.45
N GLY A 119 -8.99 -4.68 0.79
CA GLY A 119 -10.07 -5.28 1.57
C GLY A 119 -10.13 -6.80 1.46
N ARG A 120 -11.10 -7.39 2.18
CA ARG A 120 -11.32 -8.84 2.28
C ARG A 120 -12.81 -9.17 2.16
N ASP A 121 -13.59 -8.71 3.12
CA ASP A 121 -15.05 -8.91 3.15
C ASP A 121 -15.77 -7.84 2.33
N ARG A 122 -15.24 -6.61 2.38
CA ARG A 122 -15.53 -5.52 1.43
C ARG A 122 -14.35 -5.34 0.49
N VAL A 123 -14.63 -4.78 -0.69
CA VAL A 123 -13.60 -4.46 -1.68
C VAL A 123 -13.56 -2.96 -1.92
N GLY A 124 -12.35 -2.43 -2.00
CA GLY A 124 -12.09 -1.04 -2.35
C GLY A 124 -11.06 -0.93 -3.46
N VAL A 125 -11.00 0.25 -4.07
CA VAL A 125 -9.98 0.61 -5.07
C VAL A 125 -9.05 1.64 -4.47
N PHE A 126 -7.76 1.50 -4.71
CA PHE A 126 -6.73 2.41 -4.27
C PHE A 126 -5.87 2.86 -5.44
N PHE A 127 -6.01 4.13 -5.82
CA PHE A 127 -5.15 4.84 -6.75
C PHE A 127 -4.07 5.65 -6.01
N ARG A 128 -2.82 5.55 -6.47
CA ARG A 128 -1.70 6.38 -6.01
C ARG A 128 -0.99 6.99 -7.20
N ALA A 129 -0.52 8.21 -7.05
CA ALA A 129 0.32 8.88 -8.02
C ALA A 129 1.41 9.73 -7.35
N ALA A 130 2.45 10.02 -8.10
CA ALA A 130 3.53 10.92 -7.69
C ALA A 130 4.02 11.73 -8.89
N ASP A 131 4.39 12.98 -8.63
CA ASP A 131 4.83 13.89 -9.67
C ASP A 131 5.84 14.95 -9.19
N ASP A 132 6.50 15.60 -10.14
CA ASP A 132 7.45 16.69 -9.91
C ASP A 132 6.76 17.98 -9.45
N TYR A 133 5.54 18.24 -9.95
CA TYR A 133 4.71 19.39 -9.59
C TYR A 133 3.27 18.98 -9.23
N PRO A 134 2.53 19.83 -8.51
CA PRO A 134 1.09 19.61 -8.30
C PRO A 134 0.35 19.43 -9.63
N ALA A 135 -0.45 18.37 -9.71
CA ALA A 135 -1.30 18.14 -10.88
C ALA A 135 -2.36 19.23 -11.03
N ALA A 136 -2.87 19.38 -12.26
CA ALA A 136 -3.98 20.29 -12.54
C ALA A 136 -5.19 19.97 -11.63
N PRO A 137 -5.83 20.96 -11.00
CA PRO A 137 -6.99 20.74 -10.13
C PRO A 137 -8.12 19.97 -10.82
N GLU A 138 -8.30 20.17 -12.13
CA GLU A 138 -9.32 19.49 -12.94
C GLU A 138 -9.02 17.99 -13.07
N LEU A 139 -7.75 17.62 -13.18
CA LEU A 139 -7.32 16.22 -13.23
C LEU A 139 -7.60 15.52 -11.90
N VAL A 140 -7.28 16.17 -10.78
CA VAL A 140 -7.57 15.64 -9.43
C VAL A 140 -9.08 15.48 -9.24
N ALA A 141 -9.87 16.50 -9.57
CA ALA A 141 -11.32 16.48 -9.44
C ALA A 141 -11.98 15.39 -10.32
N GLN A 142 -11.46 15.16 -11.53
CA GLN A 142 -11.92 14.07 -12.39
C GLN A 142 -11.73 12.71 -11.72
N ILE A 143 -10.54 12.45 -11.17
CA ILE A 143 -10.26 11.19 -10.48
C ILE A 143 -11.13 11.06 -9.23
N GLU A 144 -11.26 12.11 -8.43
CA GLU A 144 -12.13 12.15 -7.25
C GLU A 144 -13.60 11.86 -7.55
N SER A 145 -14.11 12.37 -8.68
CA SER A 145 -15.49 12.12 -9.10
C SER A 145 -15.78 10.64 -9.35
N LEU A 146 -14.78 9.85 -9.77
CA LEU A 146 -14.92 8.40 -9.97
C LEU A 146 -15.13 7.66 -8.64
N PHE A 147 -14.68 8.24 -7.52
CA PHE A 147 -14.91 7.74 -6.16
C PHE A 147 -16.14 8.34 -5.48
N GLY A 148 -16.93 9.15 -6.19
CA GLY A 148 -18.07 9.86 -5.60
C GLY A 148 -17.67 10.98 -4.63
N ILE A 149 -16.39 11.40 -4.62
CA ILE A 149 -15.90 12.49 -3.77
C ILE A 149 -16.32 13.83 -4.40
N ALA A 150 -17.62 14.10 -4.37
CA ALA A 150 -18.23 15.31 -4.92
C ALA A 150 -19.40 15.80 -4.04
N GLY A 151 -19.75 17.08 -4.17
CA GLY A 151 -20.93 17.63 -3.49
C GLY A 151 -20.75 17.90 -1.99
N ALA A 152 -21.88 18.11 -1.30
CA ALA A 152 -21.93 18.64 0.07
C ALA A 152 -21.57 17.63 1.18
N GLY A 153 -21.60 16.32 0.90
CA GLY A 153 -21.23 15.27 1.85
C GLY A 153 -19.72 15.07 2.05
N VAL A 154 -18.91 15.87 1.36
CA VAL A 154 -17.45 15.77 1.40
C VAL A 154 -16.88 16.88 2.27
N LEU A 155 -16.12 16.50 3.30
CA LEU A 155 -15.31 17.41 4.09
C LEU A 155 -14.08 17.82 3.27
N ARG A 156 -13.79 19.12 3.19
CA ARG A 156 -12.71 19.64 2.34
C ARG A 156 -11.73 20.52 3.10
N TYR A 157 -10.45 20.36 2.77
CA TYR A 157 -9.36 21.24 3.13
C TYR A 157 -8.46 21.44 1.90
N ASP A 158 -8.32 22.68 1.44
CA ASP A 158 -7.50 23.03 0.28
C ASP A 158 -6.46 24.09 0.67
N ASP A 159 -5.18 23.77 0.53
CA ASP A 159 -4.08 24.71 0.56
C ASP A 159 -3.41 24.74 -0.82
N ARG A 160 -4.01 25.55 -1.70
CA ARG A 160 -3.52 25.73 -3.08
C ARG A 160 -2.11 26.32 -3.15
N ARG A 161 -1.67 27.06 -2.12
CA ARG A 161 -0.31 27.63 -2.10
C ARG A 161 0.74 26.56 -1.89
N ARG A 162 0.42 25.53 -1.10
CA ARG A 162 1.32 24.39 -0.84
C ARG A 162 1.04 23.18 -1.72
N GLY A 163 0.03 23.24 -2.59
CA GLY A 163 -0.39 22.10 -3.42
C GLY A 163 -1.00 20.95 -2.61
N ASN A 164 -1.47 21.25 -1.39
CA ASN A 164 -2.07 20.25 -0.50
C ASN A 164 -3.58 20.30 -0.61
N ALA A 165 -4.22 19.14 -0.75
CA ALA A 165 -5.67 19.02 -0.67
C ALA A 165 -6.04 17.76 0.11
N ARG A 166 -7.16 17.83 0.82
CA ARG A 166 -7.77 16.68 1.48
C ARG A 166 -9.28 16.74 1.33
N HIS A 167 -9.83 15.69 0.75
CA HIS A 167 -11.26 15.50 0.58
C HIS A 167 -11.69 14.18 1.20
N ILE A 168 -12.66 14.22 2.11
CA ILE A 168 -13.11 13.05 2.87
C ILE A 168 -14.61 12.90 2.72
N LEU A 169 -15.03 11.77 2.13
CA LEU A 169 -16.42 11.36 2.03
C LEU A 169 -16.78 10.52 3.26
N VAL A 170 -17.78 10.98 4.01
CA VAL A 170 -18.34 10.27 5.16
C VAL A 170 -19.76 9.85 4.83
N GLU A 171 -20.05 8.56 4.96
CA GLU A 171 -21.38 8.00 4.78
C GLU A 171 -21.78 7.24 6.03
N SER A 172 -22.99 7.48 6.53
CA SER A 172 -23.51 6.82 7.74
C SER A 172 -22.56 6.90 8.94
N GLY A 173 -21.82 8.00 9.08
CA GLY A 173 -20.85 8.21 10.16
C GLY A 173 -19.55 7.40 10.05
N MET A 174 -19.25 6.82 8.89
CA MET A 174 -18.01 6.07 8.60
C MET A 174 -17.30 6.64 7.38
N LEU A 175 -15.99 6.34 7.25
CA LEU A 175 -15.23 6.69 6.06
C LEU A 175 -15.67 5.85 4.85
N ALA A 176 -16.08 6.51 3.77
CA ALA A 176 -16.46 5.85 2.52
C ALA A 176 -15.36 5.95 1.46
N ALA A 177 -14.82 7.15 1.26
CA ALA A 177 -13.71 7.42 0.34
C ALA A 177 -12.91 8.65 0.79
N LEU A 178 -11.63 8.69 0.44
CA LEU A 178 -10.72 9.79 0.80
C LEU A 178 -9.76 10.08 -0.34
N SER A 179 -9.42 11.35 -0.50
CA SER A 179 -8.42 11.87 -1.42
C SER A 179 -7.45 12.77 -0.63
N LEU A 180 -6.15 12.54 -0.81
CA LEU A 180 -5.07 13.37 -0.27
C LEU A 180 -4.12 13.74 -1.41
N ALA A 181 -3.84 15.02 -1.59
CA ALA A 181 -2.87 15.55 -2.56
C ALA A 181 -1.81 16.39 -1.85
N GLY A 182 -0.58 16.37 -2.39
CA GLY A 182 0.60 16.98 -1.78
C GLY A 182 1.07 16.13 -0.58
N ASP A 183 0.65 16.51 0.62
CA ASP A 183 0.91 15.75 1.84
C ASP A 183 -0.06 14.57 1.99
N VAL A 184 0.47 13.37 1.75
CA VAL A 184 -0.27 12.10 1.87
C VAL A 184 0.06 11.33 3.15
N ALA A 185 0.77 11.93 4.11
CA ALA A 185 1.26 11.22 5.29
C ALA A 185 0.15 10.62 6.14
N ALA A 186 -1.03 11.23 6.12
CA ALA A 186 -2.21 10.74 6.82
C ALA A 186 -2.82 9.45 6.22
N GLU A 187 -2.42 9.04 5.00
CA GLU A 187 -2.77 7.72 4.44
C GLU A 187 -2.49 6.60 5.46
N ARG A 188 -1.37 6.71 6.20
CA ARG A 188 -0.86 5.71 7.14
C ARG A 188 -1.88 5.28 8.19
N TRP A 189 -2.76 6.18 8.62
CA TRP A 189 -3.79 5.86 9.60
C TRP A 189 -5.19 5.92 9.01
N LEU A 190 -5.46 6.81 8.04
CA LEU A 190 -6.77 6.92 7.42
C LEU A 190 -7.18 5.67 6.66
N LYS A 191 -6.24 5.01 5.96
CA LYS A 191 -6.55 3.77 5.25
C LYS A 191 -6.90 2.62 6.21
N PRO A 192 -6.07 2.31 7.23
CA PRO A 192 -6.46 1.33 8.24
C PRO A 192 -7.74 1.69 8.99
N TYR A 193 -8.03 2.99 9.18
CA TYR A 193 -9.28 3.43 9.82
C TYR A 193 -10.50 3.21 8.92
N LEU A 194 -10.37 3.44 7.61
CA LEU A 194 -11.41 3.07 6.65
C LEU A 194 -11.64 1.55 6.63
N GLU A 195 -10.56 0.76 6.70
CA GLU A 195 -10.62 -0.71 6.76
C GLU A 195 -11.16 -1.26 8.08
N SER A 196 -11.14 -0.49 9.17
CA SER A 196 -11.70 -0.89 10.46
C SER A 196 -13.20 -0.60 10.59
N GLU A 197 -13.77 0.17 9.66
CA GLU A 197 -15.18 0.55 9.63
C GLU A 197 -15.66 1.19 10.94
N GLN A 198 -14.76 1.90 11.63
CA GLN A 198 -15.08 2.61 12.87
C GLN A 198 -15.80 3.93 12.60
N SER A 199 -16.63 4.35 13.56
CA SER A 199 -17.35 5.62 13.48
C SER A 199 -16.41 6.81 13.61
N VAL A 200 -16.50 7.76 12.68
CA VAL A 200 -15.68 8.99 12.69
C VAL A 200 -16.13 10.03 13.72
N ALA A 201 -17.19 9.77 14.49
CA ALA A 201 -17.78 10.73 15.42
C ALA A 201 -16.76 11.30 16.42
N ALA A 202 -15.80 10.49 16.87
CA ALA A 202 -14.74 10.91 17.80
C ALA A 202 -13.60 11.72 17.15
N LEU A 203 -13.51 11.74 15.82
CA LEU A 203 -12.39 12.39 15.11
C LEU A 203 -12.64 13.89 14.90
N GLY A 204 -13.87 14.29 14.56
CA GLY A 204 -14.21 15.69 14.29
C GLY A 204 -13.23 16.36 13.31
N ARG A 205 -12.61 17.48 13.73
CA ARG A 205 -11.64 18.24 12.92
C ARG A 205 -10.35 17.46 12.60
N LEU A 206 -10.04 16.39 13.34
CA LEU A 206 -8.83 15.59 13.14
C LEU A 206 -8.82 14.88 11.79
N LEU A 207 -10.00 14.62 11.22
CA LEU A 207 -10.13 14.14 9.85
C LEU A 207 -9.41 15.05 8.85
N LEU A 208 -9.39 16.36 9.08
CA LEU A 208 -8.77 17.36 8.19
C LEU A 208 -7.35 17.76 8.63
N SER A 209 -6.82 17.23 9.73
CA SER A 209 -5.48 17.57 10.24
C SER A 209 -4.33 16.81 9.53
N PRO A 210 -3.23 17.46 9.12
CA PRO A 210 -2.11 16.84 8.39
C PRO A 210 -1.26 15.86 9.23
N ALA A 211 -1.84 15.24 10.27
CA ALA A 211 -1.15 14.30 11.12
C ALA A 211 -0.90 12.96 10.41
N SER A 212 0.35 12.49 10.47
CA SER A 212 0.77 11.16 10.00
C SER A 212 0.46 10.04 10.99
N THR A 213 0.08 10.40 12.22
CA THR A 213 -0.34 9.50 13.27
C THR A 213 -1.83 9.61 13.51
N ALA A 214 -2.44 8.47 13.85
CA ALA A 214 -3.84 8.46 14.22
C ALA A 214 -4.07 9.28 15.50
N PRO A 215 -5.24 9.92 15.65
CA PRO A 215 -5.64 10.49 16.92
C PRO A 215 -5.72 9.42 18.02
N GLN A 216 -5.58 9.84 19.29
CA GLN A 216 -5.54 8.96 20.45
C GLN A 216 -6.65 7.90 20.43
N GLY A 217 -6.27 6.64 20.66
CA GLY A 217 -7.20 5.51 20.80
C GLY A 217 -7.37 4.62 19.56
N PHE A 218 -6.83 5.01 18.39
CA PHE A 218 -6.83 4.12 17.21
C PHE A 218 -5.49 3.41 17.04
N THR A 219 -5.52 2.09 17.14
CA THR A 219 -4.39 1.20 16.82
C THR A 219 -4.72 0.43 15.55
N ALA A 220 -3.92 0.60 14.51
CA ALA A 220 -4.07 -0.17 13.28
C ALA A 220 -3.79 -1.65 13.51
N ARG A 221 -4.48 -2.53 12.78
CA ARG A 221 -4.31 -3.98 12.94
C ARG A 221 -2.91 -4.49 12.55
N GLY A 222 -2.17 -3.72 11.74
CA GLY A 222 -0.87 -4.11 11.19
C GLY A 222 -1.01 -5.02 9.98
N ARG A 223 0.09 -5.66 9.57
CA ARG A 223 0.09 -6.58 8.42
C ARG A 223 -0.70 -7.84 8.75
N ILE A 224 -1.38 -8.40 7.76
CA ILE A 224 -1.97 -9.74 7.88
C ILE A 224 -0.84 -10.77 7.81
N ILE A 225 -0.63 -11.51 8.91
CA ILE A 225 0.36 -12.58 9.00
C ILE A 225 -0.24 -13.92 8.55
N CYS A 226 -1.50 -14.20 8.93
CA CYS A 226 -2.19 -15.41 8.49
C CYS A 226 -3.37 -15.05 7.58
N ASN A 227 -3.21 -15.28 6.27
CA ASN A 227 -4.29 -15.01 5.32
C ASN A 227 -5.51 -15.93 5.52
N CYS A 228 -5.30 -17.20 5.90
CA CYS A 228 -6.41 -18.16 6.09
C CYS A 228 -7.45 -17.67 7.12
N PHE A 229 -6.98 -17.22 8.28
CA PHE A 229 -7.86 -16.82 9.40
C PHE A 229 -7.90 -15.30 9.63
N ASN A 230 -7.36 -14.50 8.69
CA ASN A 230 -7.33 -13.04 8.77
C ASN A 230 -6.61 -12.47 9.99
N VAL A 231 -5.57 -13.14 10.48
CA VAL A 231 -4.88 -12.74 11.73
C VAL A 231 -3.78 -11.74 11.43
N ALA A 232 -3.84 -10.60 12.10
CA ALA A 232 -2.89 -9.49 11.94
C ALA A 232 -1.82 -9.45 13.05
N GLU A 233 -0.76 -8.68 12.81
CA GLU A 233 0.35 -8.47 13.77
C GLU A 233 -0.12 -8.02 15.15
N SER A 234 -1.08 -7.09 15.21
CA SER A 234 -1.59 -6.58 16.49
C SER A 234 -2.27 -7.67 17.34
N GLU A 235 -3.06 -8.54 16.71
CA GLU A 235 -3.74 -9.65 17.40
C GLU A 235 -2.74 -10.68 17.93
N ILE A 236 -1.67 -10.93 17.17
CA ILE A 236 -0.55 -11.77 17.61
C ILE A 236 0.17 -11.13 18.78
N ALA A 237 0.51 -9.84 18.69
CA ALA A 237 1.19 -9.11 19.75
C ALA A 237 0.37 -9.09 21.05
N THR A 238 -0.91 -8.68 20.98
CA THR A 238 -1.82 -8.70 22.14
C THR A 238 -1.98 -10.10 22.73
N THR A 239 -2.00 -11.14 21.89
CA THR A 239 -2.09 -12.51 22.39
C THR A 239 -0.80 -12.94 23.09
N LEU A 240 0.36 -12.58 22.55
CA LEU A 240 1.66 -12.90 23.14
C LEU A 240 1.97 -12.12 24.42
N ASP A 241 1.52 -10.87 24.53
CA ASP A 241 1.67 -10.05 25.75
C ASP A 241 1.00 -10.70 26.98
N ALA A 242 0.02 -11.58 26.75
CA ALA A 242 -0.67 -12.34 27.77
C ALA A 242 -0.16 -13.78 27.94
N LEU A 243 0.99 -14.13 27.36
CA LEU A 243 1.54 -15.48 27.34
C LEU A 243 3.01 -15.52 27.79
N ASP A 244 3.27 -16.30 28.82
CA ASP A 244 4.62 -16.69 29.23
C ASP A 244 5.00 -18.08 28.74
N GLY A 245 6.29 -18.38 28.70
CA GLY A 245 6.82 -19.72 28.45
C GLY A 245 7.73 -19.84 27.22
N PRO A 246 8.16 -21.06 26.89
CA PRO A 246 9.05 -21.30 25.75
C PRO A 246 8.34 -21.03 24.41
N PRO A 247 9.08 -20.72 23.33
CA PRO A 247 8.53 -20.38 22.03
C PRO A 247 7.50 -21.39 21.49
N GLU A 248 7.71 -22.67 21.78
CA GLU A 248 6.86 -23.76 21.29
C GLU A 248 5.50 -23.75 21.97
N ALA A 249 5.46 -23.41 23.27
CA ALA A 249 4.21 -23.24 24.01
C ALA A 249 3.46 -21.99 23.57
N GLN A 250 4.18 -20.88 23.32
CA GLN A 250 3.59 -19.65 22.79
C GLN A 250 3.01 -19.85 21.38
N LEU A 251 3.71 -20.59 20.50
CA LEU A 251 3.21 -20.94 19.18
C LEU A 251 1.95 -21.81 19.26
N ALA A 252 1.95 -22.84 20.11
CA ALA A 252 0.77 -23.68 20.33
C ALA A 252 -0.42 -22.87 20.88
N ALA A 253 -0.17 -21.92 21.79
CA ALA A 253 -1.20 -21.02 22.33
C ALA A 253 -1.75 -20.06 21.27
N LEU A 254 -0.89 -19.48 20.41
CA LEU A 254 -1.32 -18.66 19.26
C LEU A 254 -2.18 -19.48 18.29
N GLN A 255 -1.77 -20.71 17.98
CA GLN A 255 -2.53 -21.64 17.15
C GLN A 255 -3.88 -21.99 17.78
N GLY A 256 -3.93 -22.21 19.10
CA GLY A 256 -5.16 -22.51 19.82
C GLY A 256 -6.14 -21.33 19.87
N ARG A 257 -5.65 -20.11 20.12
CA ARG A 257 -6.49 -18.90 20.28
C ARG A 257 -6.89 -18.28 18.95
N LEU A 258 -5.93 -18.05 18.05
CA LEU A 258 -6.13 -17.31 16.79
C LEU A 258 -6.30 -18.22 15.57
N LYS A 259 -6.10 -19.54 15.72
CA LYS A 259 -6.09 -20.53 14.62
C LYS A 259 -5.01 -20.29 13.56
N CYS A 260 -4.21 -19.24 13.65
CA CYS A 260 -3.13 -18.98 12.69
C CYS A 260 -2.15 -20.15 12.62
N GLY A 261 -1.73 -20.54 11.42
CA GLY A 261 -0.77 -21.63 11.24
C GLY A 261 -1.33 -23.06 11.34
N THR A 262 -2.65 -23.24 11.48
CA THR A 262 -3.28 -24.58 11.56
C THR A 262 -3.94 -25.05 10.26
N ASN A 263 -4.11 -24.17 9.27
CA ASN A 263 -4.70 -24.51 7.98
C ASN A 263 -3.64 -24.82 6.91
N CYS A 264 -3.08 -23.81 6.24
CA CYS A 264 -2.05 -24.01 5.21
C CYS A 264 -0.60 -24.01 5.75
N GLY A 265 -0.39 -23.58 7.00
CA GLY A 265 0.94 -23.50 7.62
C GLY A 265 1.88 -22.40 7.10
N SER A 266 1.52 -21.63 6.06
CA SER A 266 2.44 -20.68 5.41
C SER A 266 2.94 -19.55 6.32
N CYS A 267 2.17 -19.19 7.35
CA CYS A 267 2.54 -18.15 8.29
C CYS A 267 3.43 -18.65 9.45
N VAL A 268 3.62 -19.97 9.61
CA VAL A 268 4.35 -20.54 10.76
C VAL A 268 5.81 -20.04 10.85
N PRO A 269 6.59 -19.93 9.76
CA PRO A 269 7.94 -19.38 9.85
C PRO A 269 7.97 -17.94 10.37
N GLU A 270 7.00 -17.11 9.96
CA GLU A 270 6.90 -15.72 10.38
C GLU A 270 6.44 -15.61 11.85
N LEU A 271 5.48 -16.43 12.28
CA LEU A 271 5.06 -16.52 13.68
C LEU A 271 6.25 -16.85 14.60
N LYS A 272 7.11 -17.80 14.20
CA LYS A 272 8.31 -18.15 14.96
C LYS A 272 9.29 -16.98 15.07
N LYS A 273 9.50 -16.21 13.98
CA LYS A 273 10.34 -15.01 14.03
C LYS A 273 9.77 -13.97 15.00
N ILE A 274 8.45 -13.71 14.95
CA ILE A 274 7.78 -12.75 15.84
C ILE A 274 7.95 -13.15 17.31
N ILE A 275 7.72 -14.42 17.64
CA ILE A 275 7.90 -14.96 18.99
C ILE A 275 9.34 -14.76 19.48
N LEU A 276 10.33 -15.07 18.64
CA LEU A 276 11.74 -14.92 19.00
C LEU A 276 12.14 -13.45 19.20
N ALA A 277 11.59 -12.54 18.38
CA ALA A 277 11.90 -11.11 18.43
C ALA A 277 11.32 -10.40 19.66
N GLN A 278 10.23 -10.90 20.25
CA GLN A 278 9.65 -10.32 21.47
C GLN A 278 10.44 -10.65 22.75
N ARG A 279 11.42 -11.56 22.69
CA ARG A 279 12.24 -11.84 23.87
C ARG A 279 13.26 -10.73 24.05
N PRO A 280 13.41 -10.16 25.26
CA PRO A 280 14.55 -9.32 25.55
C PRO A 280 15.82 -10.14 25.29
N VAL A 281 16.76 -9.57 24.53
CA VAL A 281 18.11 -10.11 24.39
C VAL A 281 18.65 -10.24 25.81
N LEU A 282 18.81 -11.49 26.28
CA LEU A 282 19.51 -11.74 27.54
C LEU A 282 20.89 -11.09 27.39
N GLN A 283 21.11 -10.00 28.13
CA GLN A 283 22.46 -9.47 28.32
C GLN A 283 23.28 -10.62 28.87
N ALA A 284 24.28 -11.06 28.10
CA ALA A 284 25.30 -11.95 28.58
C ALA A 284 26.00 -11.22 29.73
N SER A 285 25.68 -11.63 30.96
CA SER A 285 26.47 -11.29 32.14
C SER A 285 27.77 -12.08 32.06
N ASP A 286 28.88 -11.33 32.04
CA ASP A 286 30.26 -11.80 32.16
C ASP A 286 30.48 -12.73 33.37
#